data_AF-A0A5J4S7Y8-F1
#
_entry.id   AF-A0A5J4S7Y8-F1
#
_cell.length_a   1.000
_cell.length_b   1.000
_cell.length_c   1.000
_cell.angle_alpha   90.00
_cell.angle_beta   90.00
_cell.angle_gamma   90.00
#
_symmetry.space_group_name_H-M   'P 1'
#
loop_
_entity.id
_entity.type
_entity.pdbx_description
1 polymer ?
#
loop_
_entity_poly.entity_id
_entity_poly.type
_entity_poly.pdbx_seq_one_letter_code
_entity_poly.pdbx_strand_id
1 'polypeptide(L)' 'FHFTPEQIEAYTTVGGTPFLDNEYTVYGEVTEGMDVVDRIQQVATNTADRPEENVIIKKVVVL' A
#
# COMPACT_ATOMS: atom_id res chain seq x y z
N PHE A 1 1.71 -0.13 -23.31
CA PHE A 1 0.66 -0.31 -22.29
C PHE A 1 -0.52 0.55 -22.67
N HIS A 2 -1.70 -0.06 -22.80
CA HIS A 2 -2.96 0.66 -22.97
C HIS A 2 -3.83 0.31 -21.77
N PHE A 3 -4.13 1.32 -20.93
CA PHE A 3 -5.11 1.17 -19.86
C PHE A 3 -6.51 1.30 -20.43
N THR A 4 -7.44 0.52 -19.89
CA THR A 4 -8.88 0.69 -20.16
C THR A 4 -9.36 2.04 -19.61
N PRO A 5 -10.45 2.62 -20.14
CA PRO A 5 -11.06 3.83 -19.58
C PRO A 5 -11.32 3.71 -18.08
N GLU A 6 -11.78 2.55 -17.62
CA GLU A 6 -12.08 2.26 -16.22
C GLU A 6 -10.81 2.27 -15.36
N GLN A 7 -9.70 1.71 -15.85
CA GLN A 7 -8.41 1.76 -15.16
C GLN A 7 -7.86 3.19 -15.08
N ILE A 8 -8.01 3.99 -16.14
CA ILE A 8 -7.59 5.39 -16.14
C ILE A 8 -8.36 6.18 -15.09
N GLU A 9 -9.68 6.01 -15.03
CA GLU A 9 -10.52 6.65 -14.02
C GLU A 9 -10.11 6.25 -12.60
N ALA A 10 -9.95 4.96 -12.34
CA ALA A 10 -9.53 4.47 -11.02
C ALA A 10 -8.17 5.04 -10.59
N TYR A 11 -7.15 4.93 -11.45
CA TYR A 11 -5.78 5.38 -11.11
C TYR A 11 -5.65 6.89 -10.92
N THR A 12 -6.53 7.69 -11.55
CA THR A 12 -6.49 9.16 -11.44
C THR A 12 -7.36 9.71 -10.32
N THR A 13 -8.32 8.94 -9.81
CA THR A 13 -9.28 9.41 -8.79
C THR A 13 -9.08 8.73 -7.42
N VAL A 14 -8.91 7.41 -7.41
CA VAL A 14 -8.66 6.62 -6.20
C VAL A 14 -7.16 6.56 -5.91
N GLY A 15 -6.34 6.54 -6.97
CA GLY A 15 -4.89 6.42 -6.90
C GLY A 15 -4.40 5.01 -7.25
N GLY A 16 -3.15 4.72 -6.90
CA GLY A 16 -2.51 3.43 -7.16
C GLY A 16 -1.17 3.57 -7.88
N THR A 17 -0.56 2.43 -8.20
CA THR A 17 0.78 2.34 -8.79
C THR A 17 0.74 1.54 -10.10
N PRO A 18 0.10 2.09 -11.17
CA PRO A 18 -0.16 1.36 -12.42
C PRO A 18 1.09 0.80 -13.11
N PHE A 19 2.26 1.38 -12.83
CA PHE A 19 3.54 0.90 -13.35
C PHE A 19 4.01 -0.42 -12.71
N LEU A 20 3.33 -0.92 -11.67
CA LEU A 20 3.60 -2.23 -11.05
C LEU A 20 2.68 -3.34 -11.61
N ASP A 21 1.67 -3.00 -12.41
CA ASP A 21 0.74 -3.97 -12.97
C ASP A 21 1.47 -4.98 -13.88
N ASN A 22 1.18 -6.28 -13.69
CA ASN A 22 1.82 -7.42 -14.36
C ASN A 22 3.30 -7.68 -13.98
N GLU A 23 3.94 -6.77 -13.24
CA GLU A 23 5.27 -6.99 -12.66
C GLU A 23 5.19 -7.64 -11.26
N TYR A 24 4.09 -7.40 -10.53
CA TYR A 24 3.87 -7.93 -9.19
C TYR A 24 2.54 -8.68 -9.08
N THR A 25 2.56 -9.86 -8.46
CA THR A 25 1.34 -10.65 -8.20
C THR A 25 0.64 -10.14 -6.94
N VAL A 26 -0.55 -9.59 -7.11
CA VAL A 26 -1.45 -9.26 -5.99
C VAL A 26 -2.02 -10.56 -5.42
N TYR A 27 -1.84 -10.79 -4.11
CA TYR A 27 -2.29 -12.03 -3.43
C TYR A 27 -3.30 -11.79 -2.30
N GLY A 28 -3.65 -10.54 -2.02
CA GLY A 28 -4.61 -10.17 -0.98
C GLY A 28 -4.73 -8.66 -0.83
N GLU A 29 -5.72 -8.25 -0.04
CA GLU A 29 -5.98 -6.86 0.31
C GLU A 29 -6.30 -6.73 1.80
N VAL A 30 -6.18 -5.53 2.34
CA VAL A 30 -6.56 -5.23 3.73
C VAL A 30 -8.06 -5.05 3.80
N THR A 31 -8.76 -5.94 4.51
CA THR A 31 -10.22 -5.83 4.69
C THR A 31 -10.61 -4.98 5.90
N GLU A 32 -9.73 -4.85 6.90
CA GLU A 32 -9.95 -4.10 8.14
C GLU A 32 -8.66 -3.44 8.63
N GLY A 33 -8.77 -2.27 9.28
CA GLY A 33 -7.62 -1.58 9.89
C GLY A 33 -6.82 -0.66 8.95
N MET A 34 -7.43 -0.16 7.87
CA MET A 34 -6.78 0.81 6.96
C MET A 34 -6.37 2.11 7.66
N ASP A 35 -7.08 2.53 8.70
CA ASP A 35 -6.70 3.69 9.53
C ASP A 35 -5.34 3.47 10.23
N VAL A 36 -5.02 2.22 10.60
CA VAL A 36 -3.71 1.87 11.15
C VAL A 36 -2.63 1.92 10.09
N VAL A 37 -2.92 1.46 8.86
CA VAL A 37 -2.01 1.58 7.71
C VAL A 37 -1.67 3.05 7.44
N ASP A 38 -2.68 3.92 7.39
CA ASP A 38 -2.50 5.36 7.19
C ASP A 38 -1.66 6.00 8.31
N ARG A 39 -1.87 5.59 9.56
CA ARG A 39 -1.05 6.06 10.69
C ARG A 39 0.41 5.62 10.60
N ILE A 40 0.67 4.39 10.12
CA ILE A 40 2.03 3.89 9.89
C ILE A 40 2.70 4.68 8.77
N GLN A 41 1.97 5.03 7.69
CA GLN A 41 2.51 5.82 6.59
C GLN A 41 3.01 7.21 7.03
N GLN A 42 2.43 7.80 8.07
CA GLN A 42 2.73 9.15 8.53
C GLN A 42 3.85 9.22 9.60
N VAL A 43 4.48 8.09 9.97
CA VAL A 43 5.56 8.11 10.96
C VAL A 43 6.81 8.82 10.41
N ALA A 44 7.58 9.45 11.30
CA ALA A 44 8.83 10.09 10.90
C ALA A 44 9.83 9.06 10.36
N THR A 45 10.49 9.40 9.25
CA THR A 45 11.52 8.59 8.61
C THR A 45 12.84 9.33 8.51
N ASN A 46 13.93 8.58 8.52
CA ASN A 46 15.25 9.13 8.21
C ASN A 46 15.42 9.35 6.70
N THR A 47 16.62 9.80 6.30
CA THR A 47 16.94 10.12 4.89
C THR A 47 16.98 8.91 3.94
N ALA A 48 16.82 7.69 4.46
CA ALA A 48 16.75 6.46 3.68
C ALA A 48 15.35 5.81 3.79
N ASP A 49 14.33 6.60 4.12
CA ASP A 49 12.92 6.20 4.25
C ASP A 49 12.65 5.13 5.32
N ARG A 50 13.62 4.89 6.21
CA ARG A 50 13.41 3.99 7.36
C ARG A 50 12.74 4.77 8.49
N PRO A 51 11.68 4.22 9.13
CA PRO A 51 11.10 4.81 10.33
C PRO A 51 12.15 5.09 11.42
N GLU A 52 12.08 6.27 12.05
CA GLU A 52 12.97 6.63 13.17
C GLU A 52 12.73 5.74 14.39
N GLU A 53 11.46 5.40 14.64
CA GLU A 53 11.04 4.41 15.63
C GLU A 53 10.56 3.13 14.94
N ASN A 54 10.92 1.97 15.50
CA ASN A 54 10.54 0.68 14.89
C ASN A 54 9.03 0.42 14.99
N VAL A 55 8.37 0.20 13.84
CA VAL A 55 7.00 -0.30 13.76
C VAL A 55 7.04 -1.83 13.69
N ILE A 56 6.70 -2.51 14.79
CA ILE A 56 6.93 -3.95 14.97
C ILE A 56 5.61 -4.74 14.95
N ILE A 57 5.53 -5.76 14.09
CA ILE A 57 4.49 -6.79 14.13
C ILE A 57 4.75 -7.72 15.33
N LYS A 58 3.83 -7.75 16.29
CA LYS A 58 3.99 -8.57 17.52
C LYS A 58 3.48 -10.00 17.37
N LYS A 59 2.45 -10.22 16.54
CA LYS A 59 1.79 -11.52 16.35
C LYS A 59 1.05 -11.54 15.02
N VAL A 60 1.03 -12.69 14.37
CA VAL A 60 0.19 -12.99 13.20
C VAL A 60 -0.66 -14.20 13.54
N VAL A 61 -1.94 -14.18 13.14
CA VAL A 61 -2.88 -15.29 13.32
C VAL A 61 -3.44 -15.65 11.95
N VAL A 62 -3.36 -16.94 11.60
CA VAL A 62 -4.07 -17.50 10.45
C VAL A 62 -5.39 -18.03 10.98
N LEU A 63 -6.49 -17.54 10.43
CA LEU A 63 -7.85 -17.90 10.84
C LEU A 63 -8.21 -19.33 10.42
#